data_AF-A0A0L7M468-F1
#
_entry.id   AF-A0A0L7M468-F1
#
_cell.length_a   1.000
_cell.length_b   1.000
_cell.length_c   1.000
_cell.angle_alpha   90.00
_cell.angle_beta   90.00
_cell.angle_gamma   90.00
#
_symmetry.space_group_name_H-M   'P 1'
#
loop_
_entity.id
_entity.type
_entity.pdbx_description
1 polymer ?
#
loop_
_entity_poly.entity_id
_entity_poly.type
_entity_poly.pdbx_seq_one_letter_code
_entity_poly.pdbx_strand_id
1 'polypeptide(L)'
;MKLYYTKILLFCLPLNILMKKVAAAASTKAGIAKAIEGLGDIFGLEAGSPIPWMNKIHAGNYSNRMSLVEIVTILKNKCEDGQALEDSLFCSASNSIAESGDTFEFSKNIYGMAANAADAARKAANGKYAEMTSVGTICSNPVVISAIVVVIIAVILLIIYLILRYRRKKKMTKKLQYTKLLNQ
;
A
#
# COMPACT_ATOMS: atom_id res chain seq x y z
N MET A 1 19.42 -2.02 31.85
CA MET A 1 18.93 -2.71 30.63
C MET A 1 17.43 -3.05 30.71
N LYS A 2 16.93 -3.68 31.79
CA LYS A 2 15.50 -4.02 31.96
C LYS A 2 14.53 -2.83 31.81
N LEU A 3 14.77 -1.68 32.46
CA LEU A 3 13.89 -0.49 32.39
C LEU A 3 13.68 0.08 30.97
N TYR A 4 14.69 0.02 30.11
CA TYR A 4 14.57 0.54 28.74
C TYR A 4 13.68 -0.37 27.89
N TYR A 5 13.83 -1.68 28.05
CA TYR A 5 13.03 -2.67 27.35
C TYR A 5 11.54 -2.56 27.71
N THR A 6 11.24 -2.38 29.00
CA THR A 6 9.85 -2.24 29.47
C THR A 6 9.20 -0.96 28.96
N LYS A 7 9.92 0.18 28.94
CA LYS A 7 9.39 1.44 28.40
C LYS A 7 9.16 1.38 26.88
N ILE A 8 10.05 0.73 26.13
CA ILE A 8 9.90 0.53 24.68
C ILE A 8 8.69 -0.37 24.39
N LEU A 9 8.52 -1.47 25.13
CA LEU A 9 7.36 -2.35 24.98
C LEU A 9 6.03 -1.65 25.31
N LEU A 10 6.01 -0.81 26.36
CA LEU A 10 4.83 -0.06 26.77
C LEU A 10 4.36 0.93 25.68
N PHE A 11 5.30 1.47 24.90
CA PHE A 11 5.01 2.42 23.83
C PHE A 11 4.69 1.72 22.48
N CYS A 12 5.31 0.58 22.19
CA CYS A 12 5.11 -0.16 20.94
C CYS A 12 3.75 -0.87 20.85
N LEU A 13 3.18 -1.33 21.99
CA LEU A 13 1.88 -2.01 22.02
C LEU A 13 0.72 -1.14 21.46
N PRO A 14 0.45 0.07 22.00
CA PRO A 14 -0.62 0.93 21.49
C PRO A 14 -0.33 1.41 20.07
N LEU A 15 0.95 1.67 19.74
CA LEU A 15 1.36 2.10 18.41
C LEU A 15 1.07 1.04 17.34
N ASN A 16 1.36 -0.23 17.62
CA ASN A 16 1.11 -1.33 16.68
C ASN A 16 -0.40 -1.52 16.40
N ILE A 17 -1.24 -1.41 17.44
CA ILE A 17 -2.70 -1.51 17.28
C ILE A 17 -3.23 -0.37 16.41
N LEU A 18 -2.77 0.86 16.66
CA LEU A 18 -3.19 2.04 15.91
C LEU A 18 -2.73 1.94 14.43
N MET A 19 -1.48 1.53 14.21
CA MET A 19 -0.92 1.31 12.87
C MET A 19 -1.71 0.26 12.07
N LYS A 20 -2.12 -0.86 12.68
CA LYS A 20 -2.96 -1.88 12.02
C LYS A 20 -4.32 -1.35 11.60
N LYS A 21 -4.97 -0.53 12.43
CA LYS A 21 -6.26 0.10 12.10
C LYS A 21 -6.14 1.09 10.94
N VAL A 22 -5.14 1.96 10.99
CA VAL A 22 -4.86 2.92 9.91
C VAL A 22 -4.49 2.18 8.62
N ALA A 23 -3.70 1.10 8.73
CA ALA A 23 -3.33 0.25 7.61
C ALA A 23 -4.56 -0.39 6.94
N ALA A 24 -5.49 -0.93 7.73
CA ALA A 24 -6.71 -1.55 7.21
C ALA A 24 -7.64 -0.56 6.49
N ALA A 25 -7.76 0.66 7.00
CA ALA A 25 -8.57 1.71 6.38
C ALA A 25 -7.98 2.14 5.02
N ALA A 26 -6.68 2.42 4.99
CA ALA A 26 -6.03 2.86 3.76
C ALA A 26 -5.81 1.72 2.74
N SER A 27 -5.66 0.46 3.17
CA SER A 27 -5.69 -0.70 2.26
C SER A 27 -7.04 -0.88 1.58
N THR A 28 -8.13 -0.70 2.34
CA THR A 28 -9.50 -0.77 1.80
C THR A 28 -9.72 0.33 0.77
N LYS A 29 -9.30 1.57 1.07
CA LYS A 29 -9.37 2.69 0.11
C LYS A 29 -8.59 2.41 -1.17
N ALA A 30 -7.36 1.88 -1.05
CA ALA A 30 -6.53 1.52 -2.20
C ALA A 30 -7.14 0.40 -3.04
N GLY A 31 -7.70 -0.62 -2.39
CA GLY A 31 -8.38 -1.73 -3.05
C GLY A 31 -9.61 -1.27 -3.82
N ILE A 32 -10.49 -0.49 -3.20
CA ILE A 32 -11.68 0.09 -3.86
C ILE A 32 -11.27 0.93 -5.07
N ALA A 33 -10.29 1.82 -4.92
CA ALA A 33 -9.81 2.65 -6.03
C ALA A 33 -9.32 1.79 -7.21
N LYS A 34 -8.55 0.72 -6.94
CA LYS A 34 -8.08 -0.19 -7.99
C LYS A 34 -9.16 -1.07 -8.61
N ALA A 35 -10.18 -1.45 -7.84
CA ALA A 35 -11.34 -2.14 -8.39
C ALA A 35 -12.13 -1.24 -9.36
N ILE A 36 -12.31 0.03 -9.00
CA ILE A 36 -12.94 1.02 -9.86
C ILE A 36 -12.10 1.26 -11.12
N GLU A 37 -10.79 1.44 -11.00
CA GLU A 37 -9.91 1.58 -12.16
C GLU A 37 -10.02 0.38 -13.11
N GLY A 38 -9.87 -0.84 -12.58
CA GLY A 38 -9.91 -2.06 -13.40
C GLY A 38 -11.26 -2.37 -14.02
N LEU A 39 -12.39 -1.97 -13.40
CA LEU A 39 -13.70 -2.05 -14.03
C LEU A 39 -13.94 -0.91 -15.03
N GLY A 40 -13.38 0.28 -14.77
CA GLY A 40 -13.51 1.43 -15.66
C GLY A 40 -12.86 1.21 -17.03
N ASP A 41 -11.74 0.47 -17.06
CA ASP A 41 -11.06 0.06 -18.29
C ASP A 41 -11.90 -0.90 -19.16
N ILE A 42 -12.98 -1.48 -18.62
CA ILE A 42 -13.86 -2.38 -19.37
C ILE A 42 -14.79 -1.55 -20.25
N PHE A 43 -14.46 -1.48 -21.54
CA PHE A 43 -15.29 -0.86 -22.59
C PHE A 43 -15.80 0.55 -22.25
N GLY A 44 -14.97 1.38 -21.62
CA GLY A 44 -15.31 2.78 -21.34
C GLY A 44 -16.32 2.99 -20.21
N LEU A 45 -16.33 2.11 -19.21
CA LEU A 45 -16.99 2.32 -17.91
C LEU A 45 -16.29 3.42 -17.09
N GLU A 46 -15.77 4.47 -17.72
CA GLU A 46 -15.01 5.52 -17.04
C GLU A 46 -15.81 6.16 -15.89
N ALA A 47 -15.11 6.82 -14.97
CA ALA A 47 -15.69 7.43 -13.76
C ALA A 47 -16.79 8.50 -14.03
N GLY A 48 -16.99 8.89 -15.30
CA GLY A 48 -18.07 9.77 -15.76
C GLY A 48 -19.23 9.08 -16.46
N SER A 49 -19.27 7.74 -16.49
CA SER A 49 -20.36 7.04 -17.17
C SER A 49 -21.71 7.34 -16.50
N PRO A 50 -22.80 7.48 -17.27
CA PRO A 50 -24.14 7.73 -16.72
C PRO A 50 -24.65 6.64 -15.76
N ILE A 51 -23.95 5.51 -15.71
CA ILE A 51 -24.30 4.34 -14.93
C ILE A 51 -23.67 4.49 -13.54
N PRO A 52 -24.45 4.54 -12.43
CA PRO A 52 -23.92 4.67 -11.07
C PRO A 52 -23.38 3.32 -10.54
N TRP A 53 -22.45 2.71 -11.28
CA TRP A 53 -21.88 1.40 -10.96
C TRP A 53 -20.82 1.46 -9.87
N MET A 54 -20.06 2.56 -9.78
CA MET A 54 -19.01 2.75 -8.77
C MET A 54 -19.56 2.63 -7.34
N ASN A 55 -20.79 3.09 -7.10
CA ASN A 55 -21.46 3.02 -5.80
C ASN A 55 -21.77 1.59 -5.35
N LYS A 56 -21.72 0.60 -6.27
CA LYS A 56 -21.89 -0.81 -5.95
C LYS A 56 -20.62 -1.43 -5.37
N ILE A 57 -19.46 -0.79 -5.52
CA ILE A 57 -18.19 -1.25 -4.94
C ILE A 57 -18.00 -0.66 -3.55
N HIS A 58 -17.75 -1.52 -2.57
CA HIS A 58 -17.53 -1.13 -1.19
C HIS A 58 -16.55 -2.10 -0.50
N ALA A 59 -16.24 -1.81 0.76
CA ALA A 59 -15.25 -2.56 1.56
C ALA A 59 -15.49 -4.08 1.65
N GLY A 60 -16.72 -4.54 1.44
CA GLY A 60 -17.10 -5.95 1.55
C GLY A 60 -16.94 -6.75 0.25
N ASN A 61 -16.78 -6.09 -0.90
CA ASN A 61 -16.89 -6.77 -2.19
C ASN A 61 -15.79 -6.43 -3.22
N TYR A 62 -15.02 -5.36 -3.01
CA TYR A 62 -14.05 -4.84 -3.99
C TYR A 62 -12.97 -5.84 -4.45
N SER A 63 -12.66 -6.84 -3.62
CA SER A 63 -11.67 -7.88 -3.92
C SER A 63 -12.29 -9.25 -4.21
N ASN A 64 -13.62 -9.37 -4.21
CA ASN A 64 -14.32 -10.61 -4.47
C ASN A 64 -14.60 -10.71 -5.98
N ARG A 65 -13.98 -11.70 -6.63
CA ARG A 65 -14.16 -11.94 -8.07
C ARG A 65 -15.63 -12.09 -8.47
N MET A 66 -16.38 -12.90 -7.72
CA MET A 66 -17.79 -13.16 -8.02
C MET A 66 -18.63 -11.89 -7.88
N SER A 67 -18.36 -11.08 -6.86
CA SER A 67 -19.10 -9.81 -6.68
C SER A 67 -18.84 -8.81 -7.79
N LEU A 68 -17.59 -8.69 -8.29
CA LEU A 68 -17.32 -7.80 -9.41
C LEU A 68 -17.90 -8.34 -10.73
N VAL A 69 -17.86 -9.65 -10.94
CA VAL A 69 -18.55 -10.30 -12.07
C VAL A 69 -20.04 -10.03 -12.03
N GLU A 70 -20.68 -10.18 -10.86
CA GLU A 70 -22.11 -9.92 -10.68
C GLU A 70 -22.48 -8.47 -10.98
N ILE A 71 -21.66 -7.50 -10.56
CA ILE A 71 -21.85 -6.09 -10.90
C ILE A 71 -21.89 -5.93 -12.42
N VAL A 72 -20.90 -6.47 -13.13
CA VAL A 72 -20.82 -6.37 -14.60
C VAL A 72 -21.99 -7.09 -15.29
N THR A 73 -22.45 -8.23 -14.76
CA THR A 73 -23.65 -8.92 -15.24
C THR A 73 -24.89 -8.04 -15.11
N ILE A 74 -25.08 -7.38 -13.97
CA ILE A 74 -26.19 -6.44 -13.75
C ILE A 74 -26.12 -5.28 -14.75
N LEU A 75 -24.91 -4.79 -15.06
CA LEU A 75 -24.74 -3.72 -16.05
C LEU A 75 -25.12 -4.18 -17.45
N LYS A 76 -24.68 -5.37 -17.87
CA LYS A 76 -25.04 -5.98 -19.15
C LYS A 76 -26.56 -6.08 -19.31
N ASN A 77 -27.25 -6.64 -18.32
CA ASN A 77 -28.70 -6.79 -18.36
C ASN A 77 -29.43 -5.43 -18.43
N LYS A 78 -28.90 -4.40 -17.74
CA LYS A 78 -29.46 -3.05 -17.83
C LYS A 78 -29.32 -2.40 -19.21
N CYS A 79 -28.28 -2.75 -19.97
CA CYS A 79 -28.13 -2.33 -21.36
C CYS A 79 -29.18 -3.00 -22.26
N GLU A 80 -29.47 -4.29 -22.02
CA GLU A 80 -30.49 -5.06 -22.76
C GLU A 80 -31.91 -4.55 -22.47
N ASP A 81 -32.19 -4.14 -21.23
CA ASP A 81 -33.50 -3.63 -20.80
C ASP A 81 -33.80 -2.18 -21.24
N GLY A 82 -32.90 -1.51 -21.95
CA GLY A 82 -33.04 -0.09 -22.37
C GLY A 82 -33.08 0.91 -21.21
N GLN A 83 -32.71 0.49 -20.00
CA GLN A 83 -32.70 1.32 -18.78
C GLN A 83 -31.36 2.01 -18.53
N ALA A 84 -30.31 1.63 -19.26
CA ALA A 84 -29.06 2.36 -19.30
C ALA A 84 -29.17 3.53 -20.29
N LEU A 85 -28.68 4.71 -19.92
CA LEU A 85 -28.60 5.85 -20.84
C LEU A 85 -27.89 5.38 -22.13
N GLU A 86 -28.56 5.50 -23.29
CA GLU A 86 -28.16 4.94 -24.59
C GLU A 86 -26.71 5.31 -25.02
N ASP A 87 -26.11 6.33 -24.41
CA ASP A 87 -24.79 6.85 -24.76
C ASP A 87 -23.60 6.20 -24.04
N SER A 88 -23.81 5.15 -23.24
CA SER A 88 -22.71 4.45 -22.57
C SER A 88 -21.93 3.57 -23.56
N LEU A 89 -20.61 3.80 -23.68
CA LEU A 89 -19.70 3.01 -24.52
C LEU A 89 -19.80 1.50 -24.23
N PHE A 90 -20.02 1.14 -22.97
CA PHE A 90 -20.19 -0.25 -22.55
C PHE A 90 -21.46 -0.88 -23.15
N CYS A 91 -22.59 -0.16 -23.14
CA CYS A 91 -23.84 -0.67 -23.72
C CYS A 91 -23.78 -0.71 -25.24
N SER A 92 -23.17 0.30 -25.88
CA SER A 92 -22.93 0.30 -27.33
C SER A 92 -22.08 -0.89 -27.76
N ALA A 93 -20.97 -1.14 -27.06
CA ALA A 93 -20.13 -2.31 -27.29
C ALA A 93 -20.91 -3.62 -27.07
N SER A 94 -21.65 -3.74 -25.97
CA SER A 94 -22.47 -4.91 -25.66
C SER A 94 -23.51 -5.20 -26.74
N ASN A 95 -24.23 -4.18 -27.21
CA ASN A 95 -25.29 -4.32 -28.20
C ASN A 95 -24.71 -4.70 -29.58
N SER A 96 -23.61 -4.06 -30.00
CA SER A 96 -22.96 -4.39 -31.27
C SER A 96 -22.46 -5.84 -31.35
N ILE A 97 -22.00 -6.40 -30.23
CA ILE A 97 -21.52 -7.78 -30.17
C ILE A 97 -22.69 -8.76 -30.05
N ALA A 98 -23.79 -8.35 -29.42
CA ALA A 98 -25.02 -9.14 -29.42
C ALA A 98 -25.59 -9.30 -30.85
N GLU A 99 -25.51 -8.25 -31.67
CA GLU A 99 -25.92 -8.29 -33.07
C GLU A 99 -24.99 -9.14 -33.97
N SER A 100 -23.69 -9.21 -33.66
CA SER A 100 -22.73 -10.05 -34.41
C SER A 100 -22.80 -11.54 -34.09
N GLY A 101 -23.51 -11.93 -33.02
CA GLY A 101 -23.65 -13.32 -32.56
C GLY A 101 -22.55 -13.80 -31.61
N ASP A 102 -21.60 -12.94 -31.21
CA ASP A 102 -20.44 -13.29 -30.38
C ASP A 102 -20.66 -13.03 -28.87
N THR A 103 -21.92 -13.02 -28.41
CA THR A 103 -22.32 -12.73 -27.02
C THR A 103 -21.58 -13.57 -25.98
N PHE A 104 -21.22 -14.82 -26.33
CA PHE A 104 -20.45 -15.71 -25.44
C PHE A 104 -19.03 -15.21 -25.18
N GLU A 105 -18.33 -14.77 -26.22
CA GLU A 105 -16.95 -14.28 -26.10
C GLU A 105 -16.90 -12.94 -25.38
N PHE A 106 -17.87 -12.05 -25.65
CA PHE A 106 -18.05 -10.81 -24.90
C PHE A 106 -18.23 -11.08 -23.41
N SER A 107 -19.19 -11.96 -23.06
CA SER A 107 -19.48 -12.32 -21.66
C SER A 107 -18.24 -12.89 -20.97
N LYS A 108 -17.51 -13.79 -21.63
CA LYS A 108 -16.27 -14.36 -21.11
C LYS A 108 -15.21 -13.28 -20.84
N ASN A 109 -15.05 -12.34 -21.76
CA ASN A 109 -14.07 -11.26 -21.65
C ASN A 109 -14.41 -10.29 -20.50
N ILE A 110 -15.65 -9.81 -20.41
CA ILE A 110 -16.05 -8.88 -19.34
C ILE A 110 -15.97 -9.54 -17.96
N TYR A 111 -16.34 -10.82 -17.83
CA TYR A 111 -16.24 -11.54 -16.56
C TYR A 111 -14.77 -11.80 -16.19
N GLY A 112 -13.93 -12.14 -17.17
CA GLY A 112 -12.49 -12.27 -16.99
C GLY A 112 -11.84 -10.97 -16.52
N MET A 113 -12.19 -9.84 -17.15
CA MET A 113 -11.70 -8.52 -16.76
C MET A 113 -12.16 -8.13 -15.35
N ALA A 114 -13.44 -8.37 -15.00
CA ALA A 114 -13.95 -8.11 -13.66
C ALA A 114 -13.22 -8.95 -12.58
N ALA A 115 -12.94 -10.23 -12.88
CA ALA A 115 -12.15 -11.08 -12.00
C ALA A 115 -10.70 -10.59 -11.85
N ASN A 116 -10.07 -10.14 -12.93
CA ASN A 116 -8.73 -9.56 -12.92
C ASN A 116 -8.70 -8.25 -12.13
N ALA A 117 -9.73 -7.41 -12.24
CA ALA A 117 -9.86 -6.19 -11.46
C ALA A 117 -9.97 -6.49 -9.96
N ALA A 118 -10.73 -7.52 -9.57
CA ALA A 118 -10.80 -7.97 -8.17
C ALA A 118 -9.43 -8.45 -7.65
N ASP A 119 -8.66 -9.16 -8.48
CA ASP A 119 -7.29 -9.58 -8.13
C ASP A 119 -6.33 -8.41 -8.01
N ALA A 120 -6.41 -7.44 -8.93
CA ALA A 120 -5.61 -6.22 -8.89
C ALA A 120 -5.94 -5.39 -7.64
N ALA A 121 -7.23 -5.26 -7.32
CA ALA A 121 -7.72 -4.62 -6.12
C ALA A 121 -7.22 -5.31 -4.84
N ARG A 122 -7.25 -6.65 -4.81
CA ARG A 122 -6.69 -7.44 -3.71
C ARG A 122 -5.18 -7.22 -3.56
N LYS A 123 -4.45 -7.24 -4.67
CA LYS A 123 -3.00 -6.99 -4.69
C LYS A 123 -2.67 -5.58 -4.18
N ALA A 124 -3.43 -4.57 -4.62
CA ALA A 124 -3.25 -3.19 -4.18
C ALA A 124 -3.55 -3.00 -2.69
N ALA A 125 -4.65 -3.58 -2.20
CA ALA A 125 -4.98 -3.56 -0.78
C ALA A 125 -3.87 -4.24 0.05
N ASN A 126 -3.43 -5.44 -0.34
CA ASN A 126 -2.38 -6.16 0.37
C ASN A 126 -1.03 -5.43 0.32
N GLY A 127 -0.66 -4.86 -0.83
CA GLY A 127 0.55 -4.07 -0.99
C GLY A 127 0.55 -2.84 -0.08
N LYS A 128 -0.57 -2.09 -0.06
CA LYS A 128 -0.71 -0.93 0.81
C LYS A 128 -0.72 -1.29 2.29
N TYR A 129 -1.36 -2.40 2.65
CA TYR A 129 -1.36 -2.90 4.02
C TYR A 129 0.06 -3.30 4.48
N ALA A 130 0.81 -4.01 3.63
CA ALA A 130 2.20 -4.41 3.91
C ALA A 130 3.13 -3.19 4.05
N GLU A 131 2.99 -2.19 3.18
CA GLU A 131 3.73 -0.93 3.23
C GLU A 131 3.53 -0.24 4.59
N MET A 132 2.28 -0.09 5.04
CA MET A 132 1.98 0.61 6.29
C MET A 132 2.28 -0.19 7.55
N THR A 133 2.21 -1.53 7.48
CA THR A 133 2.50 -2.40 8.64
C THR A 133 3.97 -2.75 8.79
N SER A 134 4.81 -2.47 7.78
CA SER A 134 6.27 -2.69 7.82
C SER A 134 6.93 -2.07 9.05
N VAL A 135 6.51 -0.88 9.46
CA VAL A 135 6.97 -0.19 10.67
C VAL A 135 6.43 -0.84 11.94
N GLY A 136 5.20 -1.39 11.92
CA GLY A 136 4.61 -2.14 13.03
C GLY A 136 5.33 -3.47 13.30
N THR A 137 5.94 -4.08 12.28
CA THR A 137 6.76 -5.30 12.43
C THR A 137 7.97 -5.05 13.33
N ILE A 138 8.54 -3.85 13.31
CA ILE A 138 9.64 -3.45 14.21
C ILE A 138 9.19 -3.54 15.68
N CYS A 139 7.96 -3.09 15.96
CA CYS A 139 7.36 -3.16 17.29
C CYS A 139 6.85 -4.56 17.70
N SER A 140 6.85 -5.52 16.78
CA SER A 140 6.32 -6.87 17.00
C SER A 140 7.40 -7.93 17.16
N ASN A 141 8.61 -7.69 16.62
CA ASN A 141 9.68 -8.67 16.62
C ASN A 141 10.74 -8.34 17.70
N PRO A 142 10.86 -9.15 18.78
CA PRO A 142 11.81 -8.88 19.86
C PRO A 142 13.28 -8.92 19.40
N VAL A 143 13.59 -9.69 18.35
CA VAL A 143 14.95 -9.75 17.76
C VAL A 143 15.31 -8.41 17.12
N VAL A 144 14.36 -7.80 16.39
CA VAL A 144 14.55 -6.50 15.74
C VAL A 144 14.70 -5.38 16.77
N ILE A 145 13.87 -5.40 17.82
CA ILE A 145 13.99 -4.44 18.94
C ILE A 145 15.38 -4.53 19.59
N SER A 146 15.84 -5.75 19.88
CA SER A 146 17.17 -5.98 20.45
C SER A 146 18.29 -5.45 19.54
N ALA A 147 18.21 -5.72 18.22
CA ALA A 147 19.18 -5.25 17.25
C ALA A 147 19.25 -3.71 17.20
N ILE A 148 18.11 -3.02 17.22
CA ILE A 148 18.04 -1.55 17.23
C ILE A 148 18.72 -0.98 18.48
N VAL A 149 18.47 -1.56 19.66
CA VAL A 149 19.11 -1.11 20.91
C VAL A 149 20.63 -1.25 20.83
N VAL A 150 21.14 -2.36 20.29
CA VAL A 150 22.58 -2.58 20.11
C VAL A 150 23.19 -1.55 19.14
N VAL A 151 22.51 -1.26 18.03
CA VAL A 151 22.95 -0.26 17.05
C VAL A 151 23.02 1.13 17.67
N ILE A 152 22.03 1.53 18.47
CA ILE A 152 22.05 2.84 19.16
C ILE A 152 23.24 2.94 20.11
N ILE A 153 23.53 1.89 20.89
CA ILE A 153 24.70 1.86 21.78
C ILE A 153 25.99 1.97 20.96
N ALA A 154 26.12 1.23 19.87
CA ALA A 154 27.27 1.28 18.98
C ALA A 154 27.48 2.68 18.37
N VAL A 155 26.41 3.35 17.94
CA VAL A 155 26.46 4.72 17.40
C VAL A 155 26.90 5.73 18.47
N ILE A 156 26.39 5.63 19.70
CA ILE A 156 26.82 6.49 20.81
C ILE A 156 28.32 6.29 21.08
N LEU A 157 28.79 5.03 21.14
CA LEU A 157 30.20 4.71 21.32
C LEU A 157 31.05 5.23 20.16
N LEU A 158 30.57 5.13 18.93
CA LEU A 158 31.24 5.67 17.73
C LEU A 158 31.39 7.19 17.83
N ILE A 159 30.32 7.92 18.18
CA ILE A 159 30.35 9.38 18.33
C ILE A 159 31.35 9.80 19.43
N ILE A 160 31.28 9.18 20.62
CA ILE A 160 32.21 9.46 21.72
C ILE A 160 33.65 9.12 21.31
N TYR A 161 33.86 7.98 20.64
CA TYR A 161 35.17 7.57 20.14
C TYR A 161 35.74 8.59 19.14
N LEU A 162 34.92 9.08 18.20
CA LEU A 162 35.34 10.11 17.25
C LEU A 162 35.74 11.40 17.95
N ILE A 163 34.98 11.85 18.95
CA ILE A 163 35.32 13.02 19.77
C ILE A 163 36.66 12.81 20.48
N LEU A 164 36.85 11.66 21.14
CA LEU A 164 38.09 11.35 21.85
C LEU A 164 39.30 11.24 20.92
N ARG A 165 39.13 10.59 19.76
CA ARG A 165 40.17 10.46 18.73
C ARG A 165 40.56 11.82 18.16
N TYR A 166 39.58 12.66 17.89
CA TYR A 166 39.80 14.03 17.43
C TYR A 166 40.57 14.86 18.47
N ARG A 167 40.18 14.78 19.75
CA ARG A 167 40.90 15.45 20.85
C ARG A 167 42.36 14.97 20.98
N ARG A 168 42.63 13.66 20.85
CA ARG A 168 44.01 13.13 20.91
C ARG A 168 44.87 13.65 19.76
N LYS A 169 44.36 13.66 18.52
CA LYS A 169 45.11 14.21 17.37
C LYS A 169 45.41 15.70 17.52
N LYS A 170 44.47 16.49 18.07
CA LYS A 170 44.69 17.92 18.35
C LYS A 170 45.73 18.16 19.46
N LYS A 171 45.83 17.27 20.45
CA LYS A 171 46.90 17.35 21.47
C LYS A 171 48.29 17.10 20.89
N MET A 172 48.44 16.09 20.01
CA MET A 172 49.74 15.74 19.44
C MET A 172 50.28 16.80 18.48
N THR A 173 49.41 17.42 17.67
CA THR A 173 49.79 18.53 16.78
C THR A 173 50.27 19.76 17.55
N LYS A 174 49.60 20.12 18.65
CA LYS A 174 50.08 21.19 19.54
C LYS A 174 51.43 20.85 20.16
N LYS A 175 51.62 19.63 20.67
CA LYS A 175 52.92 19.20 21.26
C LYS A 175 54.09 19.36 20.29
N LEU A 176 53.88 19.02 19.02
CA LEU A 176 54.91 19.08 17.98
C LEU A 176 55.33 20.53 17.65
N GLN A 177 54.40 21.49 17.75
CA GLN A 177 54.72 22.91 17.64
C GLN A 177 55.49 23.41 18.86
N TYR A 178 55.10 23.02 20.09
CA TYR A 178 55.84 23.39 21.29
C TYR A 178 57.27 22.85 21.29
N THR A 179 57.50 21.60 20.88
CA THR A 179 58.86 21.04 20.77
C THR A 179 59.69 21.74 19.69
N LYS A 180 59.07 22.24 18.61
CA LYS A 180 59.80 23.04 17.63
C LYS A 180 60.23 24.40 18.17
N LEU A 181 59.37 25.05 18.97
CA LEU A 181 59.67 26.36 19.58
C LEU A 181 60.73 26.29 20.68
N LEU A 182 60.84 25.16 21.38
CA LEU A 182 61.79 24.96 22.48
C LEU A 182 63.19 24.46 22.03
N ASN A 183 63.35 24.09 20.76
CA ASN A 183 64.59 23.54 20.22
C ASN A 183 65.31 24.53 19.27
N GLN A 184 64.90 25.80 19.30
CA GLN A 184 65.67 26.96 18.82
C GLN A 184 66.32 27.63 20.03
#